data_AF-A0A942Q5T8-F1
#
_entry.id   AF-A0A942Q5T8-F1
#
_cell.length_a   1.000
_cell.length_b   1.000
_cell.length_c   1.000
_cell.angle_alpha   90.00
_cell.angle_beta   90.00
_cell.angle_gamma   90.00
#
_symmetry.space_group_name_H-M   'P 1'
#
loop_
_entity.id
_entity.type
_entity.pdbx_description
1 polymer ?
#
loop_
_entity_poly.entity_id
_entity_poly.type
_entity_poly.pdbx_seq_one_letter_code
_entity_poly.pdbx_strand_id
1 'polypeptide(L)'
;MARRSPSNPRYQKGASIGKTRRSAASAKPTRGAGADSKKASTRKKRRSILAPVPSNPEFRRWRKIWLGALGAAIVFSGFAWWQQGTWPGTAVLILAYACIFTAFYIDFRKMRPLRKAAIEAEKAEKNGSSK
;
A
#
# COMPACT_ATOMS: atom_id res chain seq x y z
N MET A 1 63.05 1.52 7.87
CA MET A 1 61.94 2.46 8.05
C MET A 1 61.95 3.48 6.92
N ALA A 2 60.98 3.44 6.00
CA ALA A 2 60.90 4.40 4.90
C ALA A 2 60.40 5.76 5.42
N ARG A 3 61.20 6.82 5.22
CA ARG A 3 60.83 8.21 5.57
C ARG A 3 59.77 8.71 4.59
N ARG A 4 58.64 9.23 5.09
CA ARG A 4 57.55 9.74 4.24
C ARG A 4 57.99 11.01 3.52
N SER A 5 57.59 11.17 2.25
CA SER A 5 58.01 12.30 1.41
C SER A 5 57.61 13.66 2.03
N PRO A 6 58.57 14.60 2.23
CA PRO A 6 58.29 15.94 2.79
C PRO A 6 57.43 16.82 1.88
N SER A 7 57.38 16.50 0.58
CA SER A 7 56.67 17.28 -0.44
C SER A 7 55.17 16.95 -0.52
N ASN A 8 54.69 15.98 0.25
CA ASN A 8 53.27 15.67 0.26
C ASN A 8 52.50 16.69 1.14
N PRO A 9 51.62 17.52 0.55
CA PRO A 9 50.89 18.55 1.29
C PRO A 9 50.03 17.97 2.41
N ARG A 10 49.68 16.67 2.37
CA ARG A 10 48.94 16.00 3.45
C ARG A 10 49.70 15.89 4.78
N TYR A 11 51.01 16.05 4.77
CA TYR A 11 51.85 15.90 5.96
C TYR A 11 52.51 17.23 6.38
N GLN A 12 52.17 18.33 5.69
CA GLN A 12 52.63 19.67 6.05
C GLN A 12 51.71 20.26 7.13
N LYS A 13 52.29 20.75 8.23
CA LYS A 13 51.55 21.46 9.28
C LYS A 13 51.04 22.79 8.71
N GLY A 14 49.72 22.89 8.53
CA GLY A 14 49.03 24.07 7.97
C GLY A 14 48.32 23.83 6.64
N ALA A 15 48.47 22.65 6.03
CA ALA A 15 47.72 22.31 4.83
C ALA A 15 46.24 22.08 5.14
N SER A 16 45.34 22.75 4.41
CA SER A 16 43.88 22.59 4.51
C SER A 16 43.42 21.26 3.90
N ILE A 17 43.82 20.17 4.54
CA ILE A 17 43.36 18.81 4.25
C ILE A 17 41.85 18.79 4.36
N GLY A 18 41.20 18.40 3.24
CA GLY A 18 39.80 18.59 2.92
C GLY A 18 38.83 18.56 4.11
N LYS A 19 37.90 19.53 4.10
CA LYS A 19 36.83 19.71 5.07
C LYS A 19 36.08 18.39 5.30
N THR A 20 36.39 17.69 6.38
CA THR A 20 35.62 16.51 6.80
C THR A 20 34.22 16.95 7.23
N ARG A 21 33.21 16.15 6.84
CA ARG A 21 31.78 16.01 7.21
C ARG A 21 30.99 17.11 7.96
N ARG A 22 31.62 17.99 8.75
CA ARG A 22 31.01 19.13 9.46
C ARG A 22 30.58 20.28 8.53
N SER A 23 31.18 20.44 7.35
CA SER A 23 30.79 21.52 6.41
C SER A 23 29.51 21.24 5.61
N ALA A 24 28.96 20.03 5.67
CA ALA A 24 27.66 19.72 5.06
C ALA A 24 26.47 20.06 5.98
N ALA A 25 26.71 20.22 7.29
CA ALA A 25 25.67 20.56 8.26
C ALA A 25 25.36 22.06 8.27
N SER A 26 26.32 22.92 7.94
CA SER A 26 26.13 24.38 7.80
C SER A 26 25.50 24.79 6.47
N ALA A 27 25.40 23.88 5.50
CA ALA A 27 24.70 24.09 4.22
C ALA A 27 23.22 23.64 4.29
N LYS A 28 22.70 23.32 5.48
CA LYS A 28 21.29 23.04 5.66
C LYS A 28 20.54 24.37 5.62
N PRO A 29 19.64 24.63 4.65
CA PRO A 29 18.84 25.85 4.69
C PRO A 29 17.92 25.80 5.92
N THR A 30 18.13 26.70 6.88
CA THR A 30 17.18 26.99 7.96
C THR A 30 15.92 27.54 7.30
N ARG A 31 14.83 26.76 7.31
CA ARG A 31 13.55 27.19 6.75
C ARG A 31 12.99 28.32 7.62
N GLY A 32 12.90 29.52 7.07
CA GLY A 32 12.06 30.58 7.61
C GLY A 32 10.60 30.15 7.58
N ALA A 33 9.85 30.52 8.62
CA ALA A 33 8.42 30.29 8.69
C ALA A 33 7.69 31.01 7.54
N GLY A 34 6.79 30.30 6.85
CA GLY A 34 5.83 30.88 5.93
C GLY A 34 6.23 30.88 4.44
N ALA A 35 5.86 29.81 3.73
CA ALA A 35 5.41 29.85 2.33
C ALA A 35 4.89 28.47 1.93
N ASP A 36 3.57 28.36 1.77
CA ASP A 36 2.86 27.22 1.19
C ASP A 36 3.31 26.96 -0.25
N SER A 37 4.45 26.29 -0.39
CA SER A 37 4.77 25.59 -1.63
C SER A 37 4.16 24.20 -1.53
N LYS A 38 2.99 24.01 -2.15
CA LYS A 38 2.53 22.70 -2.59
C LYS A 38 3.59 22.16 -3.55
N LYS A 39 4.66 21.58 -3.01
CA LYS A 39 5.56 20.70 -3.73
C LYS A 39 4.67 19.56 -4.21
N ALA A 40 4.28 19.65 -5.48
CA ALA A 40 3.80 18.52 -6.24
C ALA A 40 4.83 17.41 -6.05
N SER A 41 4.54 16.54 -5.10
CA SER A 41 5.33 15.38 -4.81
C SER A 41 5.21 14.51 -6.05
N THR A 42 6.23 14.56 -6.91
CA THR A 42 6.47 13.56 -7.96
C THR A 42 6.88 12.24 -7.31
N ARG A 43 6.11 11.80 -6.31
CA ARG A 43 6.15 10.45 -5.78
C ARG A 43 5.65 9.60 -6.92
N LYS A 44 6.60 9.11 -7.75
CA LYS A 44 6.39 8.02 -8.71
C LYS A 44 5.46 7.04 -8.02
N LYS A 45 4.20 7.05 -8.44
CA LYS A 45 3.13 6.23 -7.86
C LYS A 45 3.63 4.82 -8.08
N ARG A 46 4.17 4.17 -7.03
CA ARG A 46 4.62 2.78 -7.10
C ARG A 46 3.43 2.04 -7.69
N ARG A 47 3.54 1.59 -8.94
CA ARG A 47 2.51 0.76 -9.56
C ARG A 47 2.32 -0.38 -8.58
N SER A 48 1.16 -0.42 -7.94
CA SER A 48 0.82 -1.56 -7.11
C SER A 48 0.93 -2.76 -8.03
N ILE A 49 1.66 -3.79 -7.60
CA ILE A 49 1.74 -5.06 -8.31
C ILE A 49 0.31 -5.63 -8.49
N LEU A 50 -0.61 -5.21 -7.61
CA LEU A 50 -2.03 -5.46 -7.70
C LEU A 50 -2.69 -4.55 -8.74
N ALA A 51 -3.57 -5.16 -9.53
CA ALA A 51 -4.48 -4.47 -10.44
C ALA A 51 -5.16 -3.29 -9.71
N PRO A 52 -5.27 -2.13 -10.35
CA PRO A 52 -5.88 -0.96 -9.75
C PRO A 52 -7.31 -1.28 -9.34
N VAL A 53 -7.60 -1.04 -8.08
CA VAL A 53 -8.94 -1.22 -7.53
C VAL A 53 -9.79 -0.05 -8.01
N PRO A 54 -10.94 -0.29 -8.66
CA PRO A 54 -11.83 0.78 -9.08
C PRO A 54 -12.15 1.71 -7.91
N SER A 55 -11.88 3.00 -8.04
CA SER A 55 -12.20 4.01 -7.02
C SER A 55 -13.70 4.37 -6.98
N ASN A 56 -14.57 3.57 -7.61
CA ASN A 56 -16.01 3.81 -7.65
C ASN A 56 -16.64 3.67 -6.25
N PRO A 57 -17.52 4.62 -5.83
CA PRO A 57 -18.17 4.58 -4.52
C PRO A 57 -19.07 3.35 -4.36
N GLU A 58 -19.67 2.86 -5.44
CA GLU A 58 -20.47 1.64 -5.46
C GLU A 58 -19.63 0.40 -5.13
N PHE A 59 -18.44 0.27 -5.73
CA PHE A 59 -17.53 -0.84 -5.44
C PHE A 59 -17.13 -0.88 -3.96
N ARG A 60 -16.88 0.29 -3.35
CA ARG A 60 -16.56 0.39 -1.92
C ARG A 60 -17.72 -0.08 -1.03
N ARG A 61 -18.98 0.19 -1.39
CA ARG A 61 -20.15 -0.30 -0.64
C ARG A 61 -20.25 -1.81 -0.68
N TRP A 62 -20.20 -2.40 -1.87
CA TRP A 62 -20.22 -3.86 -2.03
C TRP A 62 -19.04 -4.56 -1.37
N ARG A 63 -17.85 -3.95 -1.41
CA ARG A 63 -16.66 -4.45 -0.70
C ARG A 63 -16.89 -4.51 0.81
N LYS A 64 -17.52 -3.49 1.42
CA LYS A 64 -17.85 -3.49 2.85
C LYS A 64 -18.88 -4.56 3.20
N ILE A 65 -19.94 -4.70 2.39
CA ILE A 65 -20.95 -5.75 2.59
C ILE A 65 -20.31 -7.14 2.51
N TRP A 66 -19.45 -7.36 1.51
CA TRP A 66 -18.71 -8.61 1.36
C TRP A 66 -17.78 -8.87 2.55
N LEU A 67 -17.05 -7.86 3.03
CA LEU A 67 -16.20 -7.98 4.22
C LEU A 67 -17.04 -8.26 5.48
N GLY A 68 -18.21 -7.66 5.61
CA GLY A 68 -19.15 -7.92 6.69
C GLY A 68 -19.66 -9.37 6.67
N ALA A 69 -20.05 -9.87 5.49
CA ALA A 69 -20.48 -11.26 5.31
C ALA A 69 -19.35 -12.25 5.62
N LEU A 70 -18.11 -11.96 5.18
CA LEU A 70 -16.94 -12.76 5.48
C LEU A 70 -16.62 -12.75 6.99
N GLY A 71 -16.70 -11.57 7.63
CA GLY A 71 -16.51 -11.43 9.07
C GLY A 71 -17.55 -12.21 9.87
N ALA A 72 -18.82 -12.14 9.47
CA ALA A 72 -19.90 -12.92 10.08
C ALA A 72 -19.65 -14.43 9.94
N ALA A 73 -19.22 -14.91 8.78
CA ALA A 73 -18.88 -16.32 8.58
C ALA A 73 -17.75 -16.79 9.52
N ILE A 74 -16.72 -15.96 9.75
CA ILE A 74 -15.63 -16.27 10.67
C ILE A 74 -16.14 -16.34 12.11
N VAL A 75 -16.97 -15.37 12.54
CA VAL A 75 -17.57 -15.36 13.88
C VAL A 75 -18.44 -16.59 14.11
N PHE A 76 -19.30 -16.94 13.15
CA PHE A 76 -20.15 -18.14 13.23
C PHE A 76 -19.34 -19.43 13.22
N SER A 77 -18.26 -19.49 12.44
CA SER A 77 -17.35 -20.65 12.45
C SER A 77 -16.67 -20.82 13.82
N GLY A 78 -16.22 -19.72 14.43
CA GLY A 78 -15.64 -19.74 15.78
C GLY A 78 -16.65 -20.16 16.85
N PHE A 79 -17.89 -19.67 16.77
CA PHE A 79 -18.97 -20.07 17.67
C PHE A 79 -19.33 -21.55 17.51
N ALA A 80 -19.43 -22.04 16.27
CA ALA A 80 -19.68 -23.45 15.99
C ALA A 80 -18.58 -24.35 16.55
N TRP A 81 -17.32 -23.91 16.51
CA TRP A 81 -16.20 -24.62 17.11
C TRP A 81 -16.30 -24.66 18.64
N TRP A 82 -16.71 -23.57 19.29
CA TRP A 82 -16.94 -23.57 20.74
C TRP A 82 -18.06 -24.56 21.15
N GLN A 83 -19.12 -24.66 20.34
CA GLN A 83 -20.28 -25.53 20.59
C GLN A 83 -20.19 -26.89 19.87
N GLN A 84 -18.99 -27.40 19.64
CA GLN A 84 -18.75 -28.62 18.86
C GLN A 84 -19.48 -29.84 19.47
N GLY A 85 -20.11 -30.65 18.62
CA GLY A 85 -20.88 -31.84 19.04
C GLY A 85 -22.31 -31.56 19.51
N THR A 86 -22.73 -30.30 19.56
CA THR A 86 -24.11 -29.93 19.90
C THR A 86 -24.95 -29.65 18.64
N TRP A 87 -26.27 -29.83 18.75
CA TRP A 87 -27.19 -29.49 17.66
C TRP A 87 -27.14 -27.99 17.28
N PRO A 88 -27.07 -27.02 18.22
CA PRO A 88 -26.98 -25.60 17.88
C PRO A 88 -25.66 -25.25 17.20
N GLY A 89 -24.55 -25.85 17.63
CA GLY A 89 -23.25 -25.67 16.97
C GLY A 89 -23.29 -26.12 15.51
N THR A 90 -23.93 -27.26 15.23
CA THR A 90 -24.12 -27.77 13.86
C THR A 90 -25.02 -26.84 13.04
N ALA A 91 -26.12 -26.35 13.61
CA ALA A 91 -27.02 -25.41 12.93
C ALA A 91 -26.31 -24.09 12.57
N VAL A 92 -25.50 -23.55 13.48
CA VAL A 92 -24.71 -22.32 13.24
C VAL A 92 -23.62 -22.56 12.20
N LEU A 93 -23.02 -23.76 12.16
CA LEU A 93 -22.06 -24.11 11.12
C LEU A 93 -22.69 -24.11 9.73
N ILE A 94 -23.88 -24.69 9.58
CA ILE A 94 -24.66 -24.65 8.32
C ILE A 94 -24.95 -23.20 7.92
N LEU A 95 -25.33 -22.35 8.88
CA LEU A 95 -25.55 -20.92 8.64
C LEU A 95 -24.26 -20.21 8.20
N ALA A 96 -23.10 -20.56 8.77
CA ALA A 96 -21.81 -20.02 8.36
C ALA A 96 -21.51 -20.34 6.88
N TYR A 97 -21.76 -21.58 6.45
CA TYR A 97 -21.65 -21.96 5.04
C TYR A 97 -22.60 -21.15 4.14
N ALA A 98 -23.85 -20.93 4.56
CA ALA A 98 -24.78 -20.08 3.83
C ALA A 98 -24.26 -18.63 3.69
N CYS A 99 -23.64 -18.07 4.73
CA CYS A 99 -22.96 -16.77 4.66
C CYS A 99 -21.79 -16.76 3.66
N ILE A 100 -21.02 -17.84 3.58
CA ILE A 100 -19.93 -17.97 2.60
C ILE A 100 -20.48 -18.02 1.18
N PHE A 101 -21.52 -18.82 0.93
CA PHE A 101 -22.17 -18.90 -0.39
C PHE A 101 -22.76 -17.55 -0.84
N THR A 102 -23.41 -16.82 0.07
CA THR A 102 -23.92 -15.48 -0.23
C THR A 102 -22.79 -14.48 -0.51
N ALA A 103 -21.66 -14.57 0.20
CA ALA A 103 -20.48 -13.77 -0.09
C ALA A 103 -19.90 -14.05 -1.50
N PHE A 104 -19.85 -15.33 -1.90
CA PHE A 104 -19.44 -15.71 -3.27
C PHE A 104 -20.41 -15.19 -4.32
N TYR A 105 -21.71 -15.30 -4.09
CA TYR A 105 -22.74 -14.78 -5.00
C TYR A 105 -22.59 -13.27 -5.22
N ILE A 106 -22.38 -12.49 -4.15
CA ILE A 106 -22.14 -11.05 -4.21
C ILE A 106 -20.86 -10.75 -5.01
N ASP A 107 -19.80 -11.53 -4.81
CA ASP A 107 -18.54 -11.34 -5.53
C ASP A 107 -18.73 -11.51 -7.05
N PHE A 108 -19.39 -12.59 -7.46
CA PHE A 108 -19.63 -12.89 -8.87
C PHE A 108 -20.53 -11.86 -9.56
N ARG A 109 -21.65 -11.47 -8.93
CA ARG A 109 -22.64 -10.59 -9.57
C ARG A 109 -22.33 -9.11 -9.49
N LYS A 110 -21.63 -8.64 -8.46
CA LYS A 110 -21.43 -7.20 -8.23
C LYS A 110 -19.97 -6.79 -8.30
N MET A 111 -19.06 -7.49 -7.63
CA MET A 111 -17.66 -7.06 -7.57
C MET A 111 -16.85 -7.42 -8.82
N ARG A 112 -17.09 -8.57 -9.45
CA ARG A 112 -16.40 -8.96 -10.70
C ARG A 112 -16.71 -8.06 -11.91
N PRO A 113 -17.97 -7.71 -12.24
CA PRO A 113 -18.24 -6.84 -13.38
C PRO A 113 -17.68 -5.44 -13.17
N LEU A 114 -17.81 -4.87 -11.97
CA LEU A 114 -17.22 -3.55 -11.64
C LEU A 114 -15.70 -3.52 -11.78
N ARG A 115 -15.01 -4.61 -11.43
CA ARG A 115 -13.56 -4.74 -11.62
C ARG A 115 -13.17 -4.84 -13.09
N LYS A 116 -13.90 -5.63 -13.88
CA LYS A 116 -13.65 -5.76 -15.32
C LYS A 116 -13.82 -4.43 -16.04
N ALA A 117 -14.91 -3.72 -15.79
CA ALA A 117 -15.20 -2.42 -16.40
C ALA A 117 -14.09 -1.39 -16.09
N ALA A 118 -13.58 -1.36 -14.86
CA ALA A 118 -12.50 -0.45 -14.49
C ALA A 118 -11.17 -0.79 -15.18
N ILE A 119 -10.84 -2.09 -15.30
CA ILE A 119 -9.64 -2.55 -15.99
C ILE A 119 -9.73 -2.25 -17.50
N GLU A 120 -10.91 -2.41 -18.09
CA GLU A 120 -11.18 -2.07 -19.50
C GLU A 120 -11.08 -0.57 -19.75
N ALA A 121 -11.63 0.27 -18.88
CA ALA A 121 -11.50 1.73 -18.97
C ALA A 121 -10.03 2.18 -18.94
N GLU A 122 -9.22 1.64 -18.03
CA GLU A 122 -7.79 1.94 -17.99
C GLU A 122 -7.01 1.44 -19.21
N LYS A 123 -7.42 0.30 -19.80
CA LYS A 123 -6.82 -0.19 -21.05
C LYS A 123 -7.16 0.73 -22.22
N ALA A 124 -8.41 1.20 -22.30
CA ALA A 124 -8.85 2.13 -23.33
C ALA A 124 -8.12 3.48 -23.26
N GLU A 125 -7.95 4.05 -22.06
CA GLU A 125 -7.19 5.30 -21.85
C GLU A 125 -5.73 5.17 -22.34
N LYS A 126 -5.07 4.06 -22.00
CA LYS A 126 -3.69 3.79 -22.44
C LYS A 126 -3.57 3.65 -23.96
N ASN A 127 -4.53 2.99 -24.60
CA ASN A 127 -4.54 2.82 -26.05
C ASN A 127 -4.87 4.13 -26.79
N GLY A 128 -5.72 4.98 -26.21
CA GLY A 128 -6.08 6.29 -26.77
C GLY A 128 -4.96 7.33 -26.66
N SER A 129 -4.22 7.35 -25.54
CA SER A 129 -3.07 8.23 -25.35
C SER A 129 -1.84 7.84 -26.18
N SER A 130 -1.85 6.69 -26.84
CA SER A 130 -0.75 6.20 -27.68
C SER A 130 -0.96 6.50 -29.19
N LYS A 131 -2.10 7.09 -29.56
CA LYS A 131 -2.36 7.62 -30.91
C LYS A 131 -2.19 9.13 -30.92
#